data_AF-A0A7S1SFU8-F1
#
_entry.id   AF-A0A7S1SFU8-F1
#
_cell.length_a   1.000
_cell.length_b   1.000
_cell.length_c   1.000
_cell.angle_alpha   90.00
_cell.angle_beta   90.00
_cell.angle_gamma   90.00
#
_symmetry.space_group_name_H-M   'P 1'
#
loop_
_entity.id
_entity.type
_entity.pdbx_description
1 polymer ?
#
loop_
_entity_poly.entity_id
_entity_poly.type
_entity_poly.pdbx_seq_one_letter_code
_entity_poly.pdbx_strand_id
1 'polypeptide(L)'
;KVERHMVDGDYIIFNRQPSLHKMSMMGHRAKVMPFSTLRFNLAVTAPYNADFDGDEMNLHLAQSHETRAEIKHMMLNPRQLVSPQGNKPVMGVVQDSLLATAKYTKRDTFLEKDIAMNLLMWLPVWDGQLPVPCIL
;
A
#
# COMPACT_ATOMS: atom_id res chain seq x y z
N LYS A 1 -18.97 19.44 21.18
CA LYS A 1 -18.07 18.69 20.26
C LYS A 1 -17.53 19.68 19.24
N VAL A 2 -16.30 19.52 18.78
CA VAL A 2 -15.73 20.32 17.69
C VAL A 2 -15.64 19.42 16.47
N GLU A 3 -16.30 19.81 15.38
CA GLU A 3 -16.16 19.15 14.09
C GLU A 3 -14.95 19.74 13.37
N ARG A 4 -13.89 18.94 13.26
CA ARG A 4 -12.67 19.33 12.57
C ARG A 4 -12.61 18.70 11.19
N HIS A 5 -11.81 19.29 10.31
CA HIS A 5 -11.44 18.66 9.05
C HIS A 5 -10.68 17.35 9.27
N MET A 6 -10.75 16.46 8.27
CA MET A 6 -9.90 15.28 8.20
C MET A 6 -8.44 15.69 8.07
N VAL A 7 -7.56 14.99 8.79
CA VAL A 7 -6.11 15.24 8.76
C VAL A 7 -5.34 13.96 8.50
N ASP A 8 -4.04 14.09 8.25
CA ASP A 8 -3.14 12.96 8.08
C ASP A 8 -3.24 11.95 9.23
N GLY A 9 -3.31 10.67 8.86
CA GLY A 9 -3.37 9.56 9.81
C GLY A 9 -4.78 9.20 10.31
N ASP A 10 -5.82 9.96 9.96
CA ASP A 10 -7.20 9.56 10.25
C ASP A 10 -7.58 8.24 9.55
N TYR A 11 -8.43 7.45 10.20
CA TYR A 11 -8.87 6.15 9.67
C TYR A 11 -10.11 6.32 8.81
N ILE A 12 -10.02 5.81 7.59
CA ILE A 12 -11.08 5.86 6.58
C ILE A 12 -11.38 4.45 6.08
N ILE A 13 -12.60 4.22 5.60
CA ILE A 13 -12.96 3.04 4.81
C ILE A 13 -12.97 3.46 3.35
N PHE A 14 -12.34 2.64 2.51
CA PHE A 14 -12.23 2.87 1.08
C PHE A 14 -12.82 1.70 0.31
N ASN A 15 -13.65 2.00 -0.70
CA ASN A 15 -14.34 0.97 -1.48
C ASN A 15 -14.49 1.32 -2.97
N ARG A 16 -14.53 0.28 -3.80
CA ARG A 16 -14.91 0.37 -5.23
C ARG A 16 -16.18 -0.43 -5.46
N GLN A 17 -17.11 0.13 -6.23
CA GLN A 17 -18.35 -0.58 -6.60
C GLN A 17 -18.13 -1.40 -7.88
N PRO A 18 -18.78 -2.57 -8.02
CA PRO A 18 -19.60 -3.27 -7.02
C PRO A 18 -18.76 -3.96 -5.94
N SER A 19 -19.19 -3.90 -4.67
CA SER A 19 -18.50 -4.53 -3.54
C SER A 19 -18.86 -6.02 -3.43
N LEU A 20 -18.21 -6.89 -4.21
CA LEU A 20 -18.54 -8.33 -4.26
C LEU A 20 -17.87 -9.17 -3.17
N HIS A 21 -16.75 -8.68 -2.62
CA HIS A 21 -15.95 -9.42 -1.64
C HIS A 21 -15.64 -8.53 -0.44
N LYS A 22 -15.36 -9.15 0.71
CA LYS A 22 -14.96 -8.43 1.94
C LYS A 22 -13.83 -7.42 1.66
N MET A 23 -12.90 -7.82 0.80
CA MET A 23 -11.73 -7.06 0.38
C MET A 23 -12.04 -5.83 -0.48
N SER A 24 -13.23 -5.74 -1.05
CA SER A 24 -13.69 -4.55 -1.79
C SER A 24 -13.99 -3.38 -0.86
N MET A 25 -13.94 -3.57 0.47
CA MET A 25 -14.04 -2.54 1.50
C MET A 25 -12.94 -2.73 2.55
N MET A 26 -11.96 -1.83 2.59
CA MET A 26 -10.85 -1.91 3.55
C MET A 26 -10.55 -0.58 4.23
N GLY A 27 -9.94 -0.69 5.41
CA GLY A 27 -9.45 0.46 6.16
C GLY A 27 -8.12 0.97 5.62
N HIS A 28 -8.00 2.29 5.49
CA HIS A 28 -6.77 2.99 5.14
C HIS A 28 -6.49 4.14 6.11
N ARG A 29 -5.26 4.66 6.08
CA ARG A 29 -4.88 5.91 6.74
C ARG A 29 -4.90 7.03 5.72
N ALA A 30 -5.61 8.10 6.04
CA ALA A 30 -5.67 9.28 5.19
C ALA A 30 -4.30 9.95 5.09
N LYS A 31 -3.95 10.38 3.87
CA LYS A 31 -2.82 11.28 3.60
C LYS A 31 -3.34 12.39 2.70
N VAL A 32 -3.41 13.61 3.24
CA VAL A 32 -3.85 14.79 2.51
C VAL A 32 -2.76 15.19 1.52
N MET A 33 -3.14 15.32 0.26
CA MET A 33 -2.25 15.66 -0.84
C MET A 33 -2.92 16.70 -1.75
N PRO A 34 -2.14 17.49 -2.50
CA PRO A 34 -2.70 18.34 -3.54
C PRO A 34 -3.38 17.50 -4.63
N PHE A 35 -4.09 18.20 -5.53
CA PHE A 35 -4.86 17.65 -6.67
C PHE A 35 -6.18 16.95 -6.26
N SER A 36 -7.01 16.62 -7.26
CA SER A 36 -8.41 16.20 -7.08
C SER A 36 -8.65 14.72 -7.35
N THR A 37 -7.65 13.85 -7.12
CA THR A 37 -7.76 12.41 -7.33
C THR A 37 -7.38 11.63 -6.08
N LEU A 38 -8.07 10.51 -5.85
CA LEU A 38 -7.71 9.57 -4.79
C LEU A 38 -6.47 8.80 -5.22
N ARG A 39 -5.55 8.58 -4.26
CA ARG A 39 -4.30 7.85 -4.51
C ARG A 39 -4.16 6.73 -3.51
N PHE A 40 -3.76 5.56 -4.00
CA PHE A 40 -3.50 4.38 -3.18
C PHE A 40 -2.37 3.55 -3.80
N ASN A 41 -1.82 2.62 -3.01
CA ASN A 41 -0.68 1.82 -3.45
C ASN A 41 -1.09 0.78 -4.50
N LEU A 42 -0.22 0.56 -5.49
CA LEU A 42 -0.46 -0.37 -6.60
C LEU A 42 -0.69 -1.82 -6.15
N ALA A 43 -0.09 -2.26 -5.04
CA ALA A 43 -0.30 -3.62 -4.52
C ALA A 43 -1.73 -3.89 -4.06
N VAL A 44 -2.53 -2.83 -3.86
CA VAL A 44 -3.91 -2.90 -3.36
C VAL A 44 -4.93 -2.80 -4.50
N THR A 45 -4.51 -2.67 -5.77
CA THR A 45 -5.44 -2.61 -6.91
C THR A 45 -6.19 -3.93 -7.11
N ALA A 46 -5.51 -5.07 -6.96
CA ALA A 46 -6.10 -6.39 -7.18
C ALA A 46 -7.31 -6.69 -6.26
N PRO A 47 -7.26 -6.45 -4.93
CA PRO A 47 -8.44 -6.57 -4.07
C PRO A 47 -9.64 -5.69 -4.45
N TYR A 48 -9.38 -4.52 -5.04
CA TYR A 48 -10.44 -3.62 -5.52
C TYR A 48 -10.87 -3.90 -6.96
N ASN A 49 -10.13 -4.75 -7.67
CA ASN A 49 -10.24 -4.94 -9.11
C ASN A 49 -10.25 -3.61 -9.88
N ALA A 50 -9.35 -2.70 -9.51
CA ALA A 50 -9.28 -1.34 -10.03
C ALA A 50 -8.18 -1.19 -11.09
N ASP A 51 -8.47 -0.40 -12.12
CA ASP A 51 -7.55 0.09 -13.15
C ASP A 51 -7.65 1.63 -13.26
N PHE A 52 -6.53 2.31 -13.49
CA PHE A 52 -6.46 3.78 -13.41
C PHE A 52 -6.90 4.46 -14.71
N ASP A 53 -7.92 3.94 -15.40
CA ASP A 53 -8.39 4.41 -16.70
C ASP A 53 -9.61 5.35 -16.63
N GLY A 54 -10.09 5.65 -15.41
CA GLY A 54 -11.29 6.44 -15.16
C GLY A 54 -12.10 5.98 -13.95
N ASP A 55 -11.63 4.95 -13.24
CA ASP A 55 -12.28 4.41 -12.04
C ASP A 55 -12.59 5.45 -10.97
N GLU A 56 -13.81 5.34 -10.41
CA GLU A 56 -14.26 6.08 -9.24
C GLU A 56 -14.32 5.18 -8.01
N MET A 57 -13.98 5.73 -6.84
CA MET A 57 -14.00 5.02 -5.57
C MET A 57 -14.55 5.92 -4.46
N ASN A 58 -15.18 5.29 -3.47
CA ASN A 58 -15.83 5.98 -2.37
C ASN A 58 -14.98 5.91 -1.11
N LEU A 59 -15.08 6.96 -0.30
CA LEU A 59 -14.38 7.12 0.97
C LEU A 59 -15.38 7.45 2.07
N HIS A 60 -15.30 6.71 3.18
CA HIS A 60 -16.14 6.91 4.37
C HIS A 60 -15.26 7.22 5.59
N LEU A 61 -15.49 8.35 6.25
CA LEU A 61 -14.75 8.75 7.45
C LEU A 61 -15.45 8.26 8.72
N ALA A 62 -14.73 7.55 9.58
CA ALA A 62 -15.25 7.11 10.88
C ALA A 62 -15.39 8.28 11.87
N GLN A 63 -16.62 8.47 12.37
CA GLN A 63 -16.97 9.57 13.27
C GLN A 63 -16.74 9.23 14.75
N SER A 64 -16.99 7.99 15.16
CA SER A 64 -16.83 7.55 16.56
C SER A 64 -15.45 6.96 16.83
N HIS A 65 -15.01 7.02 18.09
CA HIS A 65 -13.75 6.39 18.50
C HIS A 65 -13.81 4.87 18.40
N GLU A 66 -14.97 4.27 18.65
CA GLU A 66 -15.21 2.83 18.56
C GLU A 66 -15.06 2.34 17.11
N THR A 67 -15.69 3.02 16.15
CA THR A 67 -15.55 2.66 14.72
C THR A 67 -14.13 2.89 14.22
N ARG A 68 -13.42 3.92 14.71
CA ARG A 68 -11.99 4.11 14.40
C ARG A 68 -11.15 2.94 14.91
N ALA A 69 -11.45 2.42 16.11
CA ALA A 69 -10.77 1.26 16.66
C ALA A 69 -11.08 -0.01 15.84
N GLU A 70 -12.33 -0.23 15.45
CA GLU A 70 -12.74 -1.33 14.58
C GLU A 70 -11.99 -1.31 13.24
N ILE A 71 -11.94 -0.16 12.56
CA ILE A 71 -11.17 -0.04 11.31
C ILE A 71 -9.69 -0.35 11.56
N LYS A 72 -9.10 0.28 12.59
CA LYS A 72 -7.68 0.11 12.92
C LYS A 72 -7.32 -1.33 13.21
N HIS A 73 -8.18 -2.09 13.89
CA HIS A 73 -7.86 -3.42 14.41
C HIS A 73 -8.41 -4.58 13.57
N MET A 74 -9.46 -4.37 12.77
CA MET A 74 -10.07 -5.43 11.97
C MET A 74 -9.95 -5.20 10.47
N MET A 75 -10.20 -3.98 9.99
CA MET A 75 -10.37 -3.72 8.55
C MET A 75 -9.13 -3.17 7.85
N LEU A 76 -8.11 -2.72 8.59
CA LEU A 76 -6.92 -2.09 8.01
C LEU A 76 -6.25 -3.01 6.97
N ASN A 77 -5.83 -2.45 5.84
CA ASN A 77 -5.32 -3.22 4.71
C ASN A 77 -4.23 -4.28 5.02
N PRO A 78 -3.28 -4.13 5.98
CA PRO A 78 -2.27 -5.15 6.23
C PRO A 78 -2.86 -6.40 6.91
N ARG A 79 -3.98 -6.25 7.62
CA ARG A 79 -4.72 -7.37 8.24
C ARG A 79 -5.59 -8.13 7.25
N GLN A 80 -5.73 -7.59 6.04
CA GLN A 80 -6.53 -8.17 4.98
C GLN A 80 -5.62 -8.69 3.83
N LEU A 81 -4.31 -8.84 4.08
CA LEU A 81 -3.34 -9.32 3.09
C LEU A 81 -3.67 -10.75 2.59
N VAL A 82 -4.12 -11.63 3.48
CA VAL A 82 -4.46 -13.03 3.20
C VAL A 82 -5.97 -13.21 3.26
N SER A 83 -6.56 -13.70 2.17
CA SER A 83 -8.00 -13.94 2.12
C SER A 83 -8.35 -15.33 2.63
N PRO A 84 -9.35 -15.48 3.52
CA PRO A 84 -9.84 -16.78 3.96
C PRO A 84 -10.56 -17.56 2.86
N GLN A 85 -10.98 -16.91 1.75
CA GLN A 85 -11.65 -17.58 0.63
C GLN A 85 -10.72 -18.59 -0.06
N GLY A 86 -9.43 -18.29 -0.15
CA GLY A 86 -8.45 -19.13 -0.83
C GLY A 86 -7.23 -19.48 0.01
N ASN A 87 -7.22 -19.11 1.30
CA ASN A 87 -6.08 -19.26 2.22
C ASN A 87 -4.75 -18.79 1.61
N LYS A 88 -4.80 -17.71 0.83
CA LYS A 88 -3.66 -17.19 0.06
C LYS A 88 -3.65 -15.66 0.05
N PRO A 89 -2.48 -15.03 -0.16
CA PRO A 89 -2.39 -13.59 -0.32
C PRO A 89 -3.24 -13.09 -1.50
N VAL A 90 -3.87 -11.93 -1.32
CA VAL A 90 -4.64 -11.23 -2.37
C VAL A 90 -4.01 -9.92 -2.81
N MET A 91 -2.95 -9.48 -2.11
CA MET A 91 -2.11 -8.36 -2.50
C MET A 91 -0.70 -8.87 -2.77
N GLY A 92 -0.01 -8.23 -3.72
CA GLY A 92 1.35 -8.61 -4.10
C GLY A 92 2.03 -7.52 -4.92
N VAL A 93 3.30 -7.78 -5.25
CA VAL A 93 4.07 -6.92 -6.16
C VAL A 93 3.55 -7.16 -7.58
N VAL A 94 3.17 -6.08 -8.27
CA VAL A 94 2.55 -6.13 -9.60
C VAL A 94 3.21 -5.12 -10.55
N GLN A 95 2.91 -5.25 -11.85
CA GLN A 95 3.32 -4.32 -12.90
C GLN A 95 4.85 -4.09 -12.91
N ASP A 96 5.29 -2.84 -13.01
CA ASP A 96 6.70 -2.45 -13.13
C ASP A 96 7.57 -2.99 -12.00
N SER A 97 7.06 -2.99 -10.76
CA SER A 97 7.83 -3.50 -9.62
C SER A 97 8.11 -5.01 -9.75
N LEU A 98 7.17 -5.78 -10.30
CA LEU A 98 7.34 -7.21 -10.52
C LEU A 98 8.37 -7.46 -11.64
N LEU A 99 8.24 -6.74 -12.75
CA LEU A 99 9.19 -6.82 -13.87
C LEU A 99 10.60 -6.39 -13.46
N ALA A 100 10.72 -5.28 -12.74
CA ALA A 100 11.97 -4.76 -12.25
C ALA A 100 12.64 -5.75 -11.29
N THR A 101 11.89 -6.33 -10.34
CA THR A 101 12.44 -7.33 -9.40
C THR A 101 13.02 -8.55 -10.15
N ALA A 102 12.34 -9.02 -11.19
CA ALA A 102 12.81 -10.14 -11.99
C ALA A 102 14.09 -9.83 -12.79
N LYS A 103 14.26 -8.59 -13.26
CA LYS A 103 15.50 -8.14 -13.92
C LYS A 103 16.62 -7.88 -12.91
N TYR A 104 16.28 -7.28 -11.78
CA TYR A 104 17.22 -6.86 -10.75
C TYR A 104 17.90 -8.04 -10.04
N THR A 105 17.19 -9.15 -9.85
CA THR A 105 17.68 -10.31 -9.10
C THR A 105 18.43 -11.35 -9.96
N LYS A 106 18.69 -11.07 -11.24
CA LYS A 106 19.49 -11.96 -12.09
C LYS A 106 20.97 -11.93 -11.68
N ARG A 107 21.68 -13.04 -11.92
CA ARG A 107 23.10 -13.20 -11.54
C ARG A 107 24.06 -12.27 -12.28
N ASP A 108 23.66 -11.80 -13.45
CA ASP A 108 24.41 -10.89 -14.32
C ASP A 108 24.17 -9.41 -14.00
N THR A 109 23.31 -9.10 -13.02
CA THR A 109 23.02 -7.73 -12.59
C THR A 109 23.96 -7.33 -11.44
N PHE A 110 24.88 -6.42 -11.72
CA PHE A 110 25.77 -5.80 -10.71
C PHE A 110 25.45 -4.33 -10.53
N LEU A 111 25.79 -3.79 -9.35
CA LEU A 111 25.54 -2.40 -8.98
C LEU A 111 26.85 -1.69 -8.67
N GLU A 112 26.98 -0.48 -9.19
CA GLU A 112 28.04 0.43 -8.77
C GLU A 112 27.77 0.94 -7.34
N LYS A 113 28.85 1.32 -6.65
CA LYS A 113 28.80 1.66 -5.23
C LYS A 113 27.88 2.86 -4.95
N ASP A 114 27.91 3.87 -5.81
CA ASP A 114 27.07 5.06 -5.74
C ASP A 114 25.58 4.73 -5.91
N ILE A 115 25.22 3.87 -6.87
CA ILE A 115 23.86 3.39 -7.06
C ILE A 115 23.40 2.59 -5.84
N ALA A 116 24.24 1.69 -5.33
CA ALA A 116 23.93 0.91 -4.14
C ALA A 116 23.68 1.81 -2.91
N MET A 117 24.51 2.83 -2.69
CA MET A 117 24.31 3.81 -1.61
C MET A 117 22.99 4.57 -1.79
N ASN A 118 22.67 5.02 -3.00
CA ASN A 118 21.39 5.69 -3.29
C ASN A 118 20.19 4.78 -3.04
N LEU A 119 20.27 3.49 -3.40
CA LEU A 119 19.20 2.52 -3.17
C LEU A 119 18.98 2.26 -1.66
N LEU A 120 20.04 2.18 -0.87
CA LEU A 120 19.93 1.99 0.58
C LEU A 120 19.18 3.13 1.27
N MET A 121 19.28 4.37 0.75
CA MET A 121 18.53 5.51 1.29
C MET A 121 17.01 5.36 1.16
N TRP A 122 16.51 4.52 0.24
CA TRP A 122 15.09 4.24 0.09
C TRP A 122 14.54 3.22 1.09
N LEU A 123 15.40 2.56 1.87
CA LEU A 123 14.99 1.55 2.86
C LEU A 123 14.76 2.22 4.24
N PRO A 124 13.51 2.34 4.72
CA PRO A 124 13.24 3.00 6.01
C PRO A 124 13.77 2.22 7.23
N VAL A 125 14.14 0.95 7.04
CA VAL A 125 14.62 0.02 8.06
C VAL A 125 16.13 -0.20 8.02
N TRP A 126 16.86 0.56 7.18
CA TRP A 126 18.30 0.41 7.06
C TRP A 126 19.02 0.85 8.33
N ASP A 127 20.07 0.10 8.71
CA ASP A 127 20.86 0.27 9.93
C ASP A 127 22.06 1.22 9.77
N GLY A 128 22.23 1.81 8.58
CA GLY A 128 23.35 2.70 8.27
C GLY A 128 24.63 1.98 7.87
N GLN A 129 24.64 0.64 7.85
CA GLN A 129 25.83 -0.14 7.48
C GLN A 129 25.77 -0.52 6.01
N LEU A 130 26.85 -0.24 5.27
CA LEU A 130 26.99 -0.68 3.89
C LEU A 130 27.31 -2.19 3.88
N PRO A 131 26.55 -3.03 3.15
CA PRO A 131 26.87 -4.45 3.03
C PRO A 131 28.19 -4.64 2.28
N VAL A 132 28.93 -5.70 2.64
CA VAL A 132 30.15 -6.08 1.94
C VAL A 132 29.79 -6.50 0.50
N PRO A 133 30.43 -5.94 -0.53
CA PRO A 133 30.11 -6.28 -1.91
C PRO A 133 30.53 -7.72 -2.24
N CYS A 134 29.86 -8.33 -3.21
CA CYS A 134 30.19 -9.69 -3.66
C CYS A 134 31.51 -9.79 -4.45
N ILE A 135 32.02 -8.67 -4.96
CA ILE A 135 33.31 -8.52 -5.66
C ILE A 135 34.08 -7.39 -4.96
N LEU A 136 35.35 -7.64 -4.63
CA LEU A 136 36.23 -6.72 -3.90
C LEU A 136 37.19 -5.97 -4.83
#